data_AF-A0A179UEP3-F1
#
_entry.id   AF-A0A179UEP3-F1
#
_cell.length_a   1.000
_cell.length_b   1.000
_cell.length_c   1.000
_cell.angle_alpha   90.00
_cell.angle_beta   90.00
_cell.angle_gamma   90.00
#
_symmetry.space_group_name_H-M   'P 1'
#
loop_
_entity.id
_entity.type
_entity.pdbx_description
1 polymer ?
#
loop_
_entity_poly.entity_id
_entity_poly.type
_entity_poly.pdbx_seq_one_letter_code
_entity_poly.pdbx_strand_id
1 'polypeptide(L)' 'MLGYAKDKKISDFINLDKPDIFSELEETLKPECSEEVTAEIKIVYDIKITTWKIKYMKYEKMNEGITKIQDVI' A
#
# COMPACT_ATOMS: atom_id res chain seq x y z
N MET A 1 -25.63 3.46 2.57
CA MET A 1 -24.67 4.57 2.34
C MET A 1 -24.69 5.09 0.90
N LEU A 2 -24.67 4.24 -0.13
CA LEU A 2 -24.65 4.69 -1.54
C LEU A 2 -25.79 5.66 -1.92
N GLY A 3 -27.03 5.43 -1.44
CA GLY A 3 -28.15 6.36 -1.64
C GLY A 3 -27.87 7.76 -1.06
N TYR A 4 -27.45 7.81 0.22
CA TYR A 4 -27.07 9.06 0.89
C TYR A 4 -25.91 9.79 0.19
N ALA A 5 -24.91 9.06 -0.31
CA ALA A 5 -23.78 9.64 -1.04
C ALA A 5 -24.21 10.23 -2.39
N LYS A 6 -25.11 9.55 -3.12
CA LYS A 6 -25.71 10.06 -4.36
C LYS A 6 -26.57 11.30 -4.10
N ASP A 7 -27.39 11.30 -3.06
CA ASP A 7 -28.25 12.44 -2.67
C ASP A 7 -27.42 13.68 -2.31
N LYS A 8 -26.23 13.47 -1.72
CA LYS A 8 -25.26 14.52 -1.37
C LYS A 8 -24.35 14.92 -2.55
N LYS A 9 -24.58 14.37 -3.76
CA LYS A 9 -23.75 14.60 -4.95
C LYS A 9 -22.26 14.31 -4.74
N ILE A 10 -21.93 13.38 -3.86
CA ILE A 10 -20.53 12.97 -3.61
C ILE A 10 -19.92 12.38 -4.90
N SER A 11 -20.75 11.79 -5.77
CA SER A 11 -20.36 11.32 -7.09
C SER A 11 -19.81 12.39 -8.04
N ASP A 12 -20.13 13.67 -7.82
CA ASP A 12 -19.59 14.77 -8.64
C ASP A 12 -18.09 15.00 -8.36
N PHE A 13 -17.59 14.51 -7.23
CA PHE A 13 -16.22 14.69 -6.75
C PHE A 13 -15.41 13.40 -6.72
N ILE A 14 -16.03 12.26 -6.47
CA ILE A 14 -15.36 10.95 -6.43
C ILE A 14 -16.13 9.90 -7.23
N ASN A 15 -15.41 9.03 -7.93
CA ASN A 15 -16.04 7.93 -8.66
C ASN A 15 -16.44 6.80 -7.70
N LEU A 16 -17.73 6.70 -7.40
CA LEU A 16 -18.30 5.68 -6.50
C LEU A 16 -18.30 4.27 -7.10
N ASP A 17 -18.16 4.15 -8.43
CA ASP A 17 -18.11 2.86 -9.14
C ASP A 17 -16.68 2.32 -9.23
N LYS A 18 -15.67 3.14 -8.91
CA LYS A 18 -14.28 2.70 -8.84
C LYS A 18 -14.07 1.94 -7.53
N PRO A 19 -13.33 0.81 -7.53
CA PRO A 19 -12.92 0.18 -6.28
C PRO A 19 -12.17 1.19 -5.41
N ASP A 20 -12.19 0.93 -4.10
CA ASP A 20 -11.51 1.78 -3.11
C ASP A 20 -10.11 2.14 -3.60
N ILE A 21 -9.74 3.42 -3.50
CA ILE A 21 -8.47 3.93 -4.03
C ILE A 21 -7.28 3.21 -3.36
N PHE A 22 -7.53 2.59 -2.22
CA PHE A 22 -6.57 1.83 -1.42
C PHE A 22 -6.71 0.31 -1.56
N SER A 23 -7.58 -0.22 -2.44
CA SER A 23 -7.75 -1.68 -2.59
C SER A 23 -6.51 -2.38 -3.13
N GLU A 24 -5.59 -1.64 -3.76
CA GLU A 24 -4.29 -2.15 -4.21
C GLU A 24 -3.18 -2.03 -3.14
N LEU A 25 -3.51 -1.47 -1.96
CA LEU A 25 -2.57 -1.26 -0.88
C LEU A 25 -2.36 -2.55 -0.07
N GLU A 26 -1.55 -3.45 -0.61
CA GLU A 26 -1.11 -4.64 0.13
C GLU A 26 0.27 -4.42 0.74
N GLU A 27 0.46 -4.91 1.97
CA GLU A 27 1.77 -5.00 2.58
C GLU A 27 2.63 -5.94 1.74
N THR A 28 3.78 -5.44 1.26
CA THR A 28 4.70 -6.28 0.53
C THR A 28 5.44 -7.23 1.48
N LEU A 29 5.56 -8.50 1.13
CA LEU A 29 6.32 -9.48 1.92
C LEU A 29 7.83 -9.23 1.83
N LYS A 30 8.51 -9.34 2.97
CA LYS A 30 9.96 -9.26 3.04
C LYS A 30 10.58 -10.44 2.29
N PRO A 31 11.59 -10.22 1.43
CA PRO A 31 12.26 -11.31 0.73
C PRO A 31 12.99 -12.22 1.73
N GLU A 32 12.98 -13.51 1.46
CA GLU A 32 13.70 -14.51 2.23
C GLU A 32 15.20 -14.47 1.92
N CYS A 33 16.01 -14.76 2.94
CA CYS A 33 17.45 -14.94 2.77
C CYS A 33 17.72 -16.41 2.43
N SER A 34 18.50 -16.65 1.38
CA SER A 34 18.98 -18.00 1.08
C SER A 34 19.97 -18.47 2.17
N GLU A 35 20.00 -19.78 2.44
CA GLU A 35 20.99 -20.42 3.31
C GLU A 35 22.38 -20.48 2.66
N GLU A 36 22.44 -20.40 1.32
CA GLU A 36 23.70 -20.37 0.58
C GLU A 36 24.40 -19.02 0.70
N VAL A 37 25.62 -19.03 1.26
CA VAL A 37 26.42 -17.83 1.50
C VAL A 37 27.41 -17.59 0.35
N THR A 38 26.89 -17.35 -0.86
CA THR A 38 27.71 -16.85 -1.97
C THR A 38 27.61 -15.32 -2.07
N ALA A 39 28.67 -14.68 -2.58
CA ALA A 39 28.70 -13.22 -2.75
C ALA A 39 27.60 -12.71 -3.71
N GLU A 40 27.31 -13.47 -4.76
CA GLU A 40 26.26 -13.16 -5.74
C GLU A 40 24.86 -13.22 -5.11
N ILE A 41 24.58 -14.27 -4.32
CA ILE A 41 23.31 -14.42 -3.60
C ILE A 41 23.12 -13.27 -2.62
N LYS A 42 24.19 -12.86 -1.92
CA LYS A 42 24.15 -11.70 -1.02
C LYS A 42 23.78 -10.41 -1.76
N ILE A 43 24.42 -10.14 -2.91
CA ILE A 43 24.11 -8.95 -3.73
C ILE A 43 22.65 -8.97 -4.20
N VAL A 44 22.16 -10.13 -4.68
CA VAL A 44 20.76 -10.28 -5.11
C VAL A 44 19.79 -10.03 -3.95
N TYR A 45 20.09 -10.56 -2.76
CA TYR A 45 19.29 -10.33 -1.57
C TYR A 45 19.28 -8.86 -1.14
N ASP A 46 20.44 -8.19 -1.14
CA ASP A 46 20.55 -6.78 -0.78
C ASP A 46 19.74 -5.88 -1.72
N ILE A 47 19.70 -6.20 -3.03
CA ILE A 47 18.85 -5.51 -4.02
C ILE A 47 17.37 -5.75 -3.72
N LYS A 48 16.97 -7.00 -3.46
CA LYS A 48 15.58 -7.36 -3.14
C LYS A 48 15.12 -6.66 -1.87
N ILE A 49 15.93 -6.67 -0.81
CA ILE A 49 15.64 -5.99 0.46
C ILE A 49 15.52 -4.48 0.27
N THR A 50 16.41 -3.87 -0.49
CA THR A 50 16.36 -2.43 -0.76
C THR A 50 15.08 -2.05 -1.50
N THR A 51 14.72 -2.83 -2.52
CA THR A 51 13.46 -2.64 -3.27
C THR A 51 12.24 -2.81 -2.37
N TRP A 52 12.24 -3.84 -1.52
CA TRP A 52 11.19 -4.08 -0.54
C TRP A 52 11.04 -2.92 0.45
N LYS A 53 12.15 -2.42 1.03
CA LYS A 53 12.14 -1.27 1.95
C LYS A 53 11.49 -0.03 1.35
N ILE A 54 11.78 0.29 0.08
CA ILE A 54 11.18 1.44 -0.61
C ILE A 54 9.65 1.25 -0.74
N LYS A 55 9.21 0.06 -1.14
CA LYS A 55 7.77 -0.26 -1.25
C LYS A 55 7.09 -0.19 0.12
N TYR A 56 7.71 -0.74 1.15
CA TYR A 56 7.22 -0.74 2.52
C TYR A 56 7.08 0.68 3.09
N MET A 57 8.09 1.55 2.89
CA MET A 57 7.99 2.95 3.32
C MET A 57 6.84 3.71 2.64
N LYS A 58 6.57 3.42 1.36
CA LYS A 58 5.42 4.00 0.66
C LYS A 58 4.10 3.49 1.24
N TYR A 59 4.02 2.19 1.52
CA TYR A 59 2.88 1.56 2.17
C TYR A 59 2.59 2.19 3.53
N GLU A 60 3.60 2.30 4.42
CA GLU A 60 3.41 2.89 5.75
C GLU A 60 2.88 4.32 5.71
N LYS A 61 3.43 5.17 4.83
CA LYS A 61 2.96 6.55 4.67
C LYS A 61 1.51 6.64 4.21
N MET A 62 1.10 5.76 3.29
CA MET A 62 -0.29 5.70 2.85
C MET A 62 -1.20 5.20 3.97
N ASN A 63 -0.81 4.13 4.65
CA ASN A 63 -1.57 3.55 5.76
C ASN A 63 -1.75 4.57 6.90
N GLU A 64 -0.70 5.30 7.28
CA GLU A 64 -0.76 6.38 8.27
C GLU A 64 -1.76 7.48 7.85
N GLY A 65 -1.73 7.88 6.57
CA GLY A 65 -2.67 8.86 6.02
C GLY A 65 -4.13 8.38 6.09
N ILE A 66 -4.38 7.10 5.76
CA ILE A 66 -5.72 6.49 5.83
C ILE A 66 -6.20 6.46 7.27
N THR A 67 -5.39 5.98 8.22
CA THR A 67 -5.76 5.93 9.64
C THR A 67 -6.13 7.31 10.16
N LYS A 68 -5.35 8.35 9.83
CA LYS A 68 -5.67 9.73 10.22
C LYS A 68 -6.99 10.24 9.63
N ILE A 69 -7.32 9.87 8.40
CA ILE A 69 -8.61 10.23 7.78
C ILE A 69 -9.75 9.50 8.48
N GLN A 70 -9.58 8.20 8.78
CA GLN A 70 -10.58 7.39 9.50
C GLN A 70 -10.83 7.92 10.91
N ASP A 71 -9.80 8.38 11.62
CA ASP A 71 -9.96 8.98 12.96
C ASP A 71 -10.76 10.29 12.96
N VAL A 72 -10.88 10.96 11.80
CA VAL A 72 -11.57 12.25 11.65
C VAL A 72 -13.02 12.10 11.18
N ILE A 73 -13.39 10.96 10.59
CA ILE A 73 -14.72 10.69 10.01
C ILE A 73 -15.58 9.89 10.99
#